data_AF-A0A969ZE13-F1
#
_entry.id   AF-A0A969ZE13-F1
#
_cell.length_a   1.000
_cell.length_b   1.000
_cell.length_c   1.000
_cell.angle_alpha   90.00
_cell.angle_beta   90.00
_cell.angle_gamma   90.00
#
_symmetry.space_group_name_H-M   'P 1'
#
loop_
_entity.id
_entity.type
_entity.pdbx_description
1 polymer ?
#
loop_
_entity_poly.entity_id
_entity_poly.type
_entity_poly.pdbx_seq_one_letter_code
_entity_poly.pdbx_strand_id
1 'polypeptide(L)'
;MDGMLSQEEINALLSGMDSGSDDTTSVDDTSGSTEAFLNDMEKDTMGEISNISMGTAATTLSSLVNQKVDITTPSVYFSKWDDLVAEYDKPCVFVQISYKEGLSGNNVLILREHDVKIIADLMMGGDGTNTDSELGELQLSAISEAMNQMMGSASTSLSSMLNIKIDISPPTASLIDLGDVVDEADITDFLKHDFVKISFRMTIGELVDSEIMQLFPIEFCKTLCHKFGVGEEETAAPEAAPDNVEQVTPQPQQAAPADQQPKVQQGQAYGVPPQGMPNAGYPGYGMPAPGMPNAGYPGYGMPM
;
A
#
# COMPACT_ATOMS: atom_id res chain seq x y z
N MET A 1 16.14 -54.08 41.35
CA MET A 1 14.71 -53.82 41.57
C MET A 1 14.49 -52.40 41.11
N ASP A 2 13.79 -52.31 39.99
CA ASP A 2 13.52 -51.13 39.19
C ASP A 2 12.47 -50.27 39.91
N GLY A 3 12.88 -49.07 40.34
CA GLY A 3 12.01 -48.14 41.05
C GLY A 3 11.37 -47.17 40.07
N MET A 4 10.50 -47.67 39.19
CA MET A 4 9.66 -46.81 38.37
C MET A 4 8.66 -46.10 39.29
N LEU A 5 8.80 -44.78 39.39
CA LEU A 5 7.83 -43.89 40.06
C LEU A 5 6.47 -44.05 39.39
N SER A 6 5.41 -44.14 40.18
CA SER A 6 4.06 -44.27 39.63
C SER A 6 3.63 -42.95 38.99
N GLN A 7 2.74 -43.00 37.99
CA GLN A 7 2.20 -41.79 37.33
C GLN A 7 1.47 -40.86 38.31
N GLU A 8 1.05 -41.36 39.48
CA GLU A 8 0.47 -40.56 40.55
C GLU A 8 1.53 -39.73 41.30
N GLU A 9 2.76 -40.26 41.48
CA GLU A 9 3.88 -39.51 42.07
C GLU A 9 4.42 -38.45 41.10
N ILE A 10 4.39 -38.73 39.79
CA ILE A 10 4.77 -37.75 38.76
C ILE A 10 3.79 -36.57 38.74
N ASN A 11 2.48 -36.82 38.81
CA ASN A 11 1.47 -35.77 38.83
C ASN A 11 1.52 -34.93 40.13
N ALA A 12 1.86 -35.54 41.27
CA ALA A 12 2.03 -34.83 42.54
C ALA A 12 3.30 -33.95 42.56
N LEU A 13 4.36 -34.36 41.86
CA LEU A 13 5.56 -33.54 41.69
C LEU A 13 5.34 -32.38 40.70
N LEU A 14 4.51 -32.58 39.67
CA LEU A 14 4.20 -31.55 38.69
C LEU A 14 3.25 -30.48 39.25
N SER A 15 2.27 -30.86 40.08
CA SER A 15 1.35 -29.90 40.70
C SER A 15 1.96 -29.13 41.89
N GLY A 16 3.03 -29.66 42.49
CA GLY A 16 3.76 -29.01 43.59
C GLY A 16 4.76 -27.93 43.14
N MET A 17 5.02 -27.78 41.84
CA MET A 17 5.98 -26.81 41.29
C MET A 17 5.32 -25.51 40.79
N ASP A 18 4.00 -25.37 40.87
CA ASP A 18 3.27 -24.16 40.43
C ASP A 18 2.84 -23.25 41.59
N SER A 19 3.62 -23.23 42.68
CA SER A 19 3.33 -22.35 43.82
C SER A 19 4.62 -21.84 44.44
N GLY A 20 5.21 -20.83 43.81
CA GLY A 20 6.10 -19.90 44.48
C GLY A 20 7.31 -19.42 43.68
N SER A 21 7.11 -18.43 42.81
CA SER A 21 8.04 -17.31 42.65
C SER A 21 7.42 -16.19 41.81
N ASP A 22 7.18 -15.08 42.47
CA ASP A 22 6.91 -13.74 41.95
C ASP A 22 8.00 -13.34 40.94
N ASP A 23 7.62 -13.04 39.68
CA ASP A 23 8.03 -11.87 38.88
C ASP A 23 7.78 -12.11 37.37
N THR A 24 7.22 -11.09 36.72
CA THR A 24 7.08 -10.85 35.27
C THR A 24 6.02 -11.58 34.43
N THR A 25 5.25 -10.74 33.72
CA THR A 25 4.32 -11.00 32.62
C THR A 25 3.00 -11.69 32.97
N SER A 26 2.00 -10.85 33.24
CA SER A 26 0.59 -11.18 33.10
C SER A 26 0.29 -11.65 31.67
N VAL A 27 0.38 -12.96 31.46
CA VAL A 27 -0.26 -13.61 30.32
C VAL A 27 -1.73 -13.71 30.70
N ASP A 28 -2.50 -12.74 30.23
CA ASP A 28 -3.94 -12.76 30.37
C ASP A 28 -4.48 -13.93 29.53
N ASP A 29 -5.01 -14.92 30.23
CA ASP A 29 -5.73 -16.06 29.71
C ASP A 29 -7.09 -15.58 29.18
N THR A 30 -7.10 -14.94 28.01
CA THR A 30 -8.31 -14.67 27.23
C THR A 30 -8.52 -15.80 26.23
N SER A 31 -8.77 -17.01 26.75
CA SER A 31 -9.36 -18.11 25.98
C SER A 31 -10.86 -17.86 25.81
N GLY A 32 -11.19 -16.82 25.04
CA GLY A 32 -12.58 -16.42 24.79
C GLY A 32 -12.77 -15.07 24.12
N SER A 33 -12.02 -14.71 23.07
CA SER A 33 -12.34 -13.67 22.06
C SER A 33 -11.28 -13.55 20.94
N THR A 34 -10.44 -14.55 20.70
CA THR A 34 -9.30 -14.44 19.76
C THR A 34 -9.72 -14.43 18.29
N GLU A 35 -10.97 -14.75 17.98
CA GLU A 35 -11.50 -14.77 16.60
C GLU A 35 -11.89 -13.37 16.09
N ALA A 36 -12.02 -12.37 16.98
CA ALA A 36 -12.51 -11.04 16.59
C ALA A 36 -11.40 -10.05 16.21
N PHE A 37 -10.17 -10.26 16.67
CA PHE A 37 -9.05 -9.34 16.49
C PHE A 37 -8.00 -9.91 15.54
N LEU A 38 -7.33 -9.05 14.76
CA LEU A 38 -6.15 -9.43 13.98
C LEU A 38 -5.02 -9.93 14.88
N ASN A 39 -4.42 -11.06 14.52
CA ASN A 39 -3.19 -11.55 15.13
C ASN A 39 -1.98 -10.70 14.68
N ASP A 40 -0.81 -10.91 15.31
CA ASP A 40 0.36 -10.08 15.02
C ASP A 40 0.89 -10.23 13.59
N MET A 41 0.78 -11.43 13.00
CA MET A 41 1.12 -11.66 11.58
C MET A 41 0.18 -10.89 10.64
N GLU A 42 -1.11 -10.85 10.95
CA GLU A 42 -2.10 -10.07 10.20
C GLU A 42 -1.86 -8.56 10.36
N LYS A 43 -1.48 -8.08 11.55
CA LYS A 43 -1.10 -6.67 11.74
C LYS A 43 0.13 -6.30 10.93
N ASP A 44 1.18 -7.13 10.94
CA ASP A 44 2.39 -6.92 10.15
C ASP A 44 2.06 -6.90 8.65
N THR A 45 1.24 -7.86 8.20
CA THR A 45 0.74 -7.93 6.82
C THR A 45 -0.04 -6.68 6.44
N MET A 46 -0.96 -6.22 7.30
CA MET A 46 -1.69 -4.98 7.09
C MET A 46 -0.72 -3.79 6.99
N GLY A 47 0.28 -3.72 7.86
CA GLY A 47 1.32 -2.70 7.82
C GLY A 47 2.09 -2.69 6.50
N GLU A 48 2.48 -3.86 5.99
CA GLU A 48 3.18 -3.99 4.70
C GLU A 48 2.30 -3.56 3.53
N ILE A 49 1.08 -4.08 3.45
CA ILE A 49 0.11 -3.74 2.40
C ILE A 49 -0.15 -2.23 2.39
N SER A 50 -0.41 -1.67 3.57
CA SER A 50 -0.63 -0.25 3.78
C SER A 50 0.58 0.60 3.41
N ASN A 51 1.79 0.16 3.74
CA ASN A 51 3.03 0.88 3.40
C ASN A 51 3.24 0.95 1.88
N ILE A 52 3.01 -0.14 1.15
CA ILE A 52 3.17 -0.13 -0.32
C ILE A 52 2.06 0.69 -1.00
N SER A 53 0.82 0.51 -0.53
CA SER A 53 -0.35 1.24 -1.03
C SER A 53 -0.18 2.76 -0.83
N MET A 54 0.17 3.19 0.39
CA MET A 54 0.40 4.60 0.71
C MET A 54 1.67 5.17 0.10
N GLY A 55 2.74 4.39 -0.08
CA GLY A 55 3.92 4.87 -0.80
C GLY A 55 3.62 5.22 -2.27
N THR A 56 2.75 4.44 -2.91
CA THR A 56 2.25 4.76 -4.26
C THR A 56 1.40 6.04 -4.24
N ALA A 57 0.51 6.15 -3.26
CA ALA A 57 -0.34 7.32 -3.05
C ALA A 57 0.48 8.60 -2.80
N ALA A 58 1.54 8.53 -1.99
CA ALA A 58 2.46 9.65 -1.73
C ALA A 58 3.07 10.20 -3.01
N THR A 59 3.45 9.33 -3.95
CA THR A 59 4.01 9.74 -5.25
C THR A 59 2.97 10.51 -6.08
N THR A 60 1.72 10.05 -6.08
CA THR A 60 0.62 10.73 -6.76
C THR A 60 0.33 12.09 -6.11
N LEU A 61 0.23 12.15 -4.78
CA LEU A 61 0.02 13.40 -4.06
C LEU A 61 1.16 14.37 -4.31
N SER A 62 2.41 13.91 -4.29
CA SER A 62 3.59 14.71 -4.62
C SER A 62 3.50 15.37 -5.99
N SER A 63 2.97 14.64 -6.98
CA SER A 63 2.74 15.17 -8.33
C SER A 63 1.62 16.22 -8.36
N LEU A 64 0.58 16.05 -7.53
CA LEU A 64 -0.57 16.97 -7.46
C LEU A 64 -0.24 18.29 -6.77
N VAL A 65 0.51 18.24 -5.66
CA VAL A 65 0.89 19.43 -4.89
C VAL A 65 2.22 20.03 -5.32
N ASN A 66 2.91 19.41 -6.29
CA ASN A 66 4.23 19.79 -6.76
C ASN A 66 5.25 20.01 -5.62
N GLN A 67 5.17 19.13 -4.60
CA GLN A 67 6.05 19.12 -3.43
C GLN A 67 6.47 17.70 -3.13
N LYS A 68 7.64 17.52 -2.51
CA LYS A 68 8.05 16.19 -2.05
C LYS A 68 7.12 15.72 -0.94
N VAL A 69 6.48 14.57 -1.15
CA VAL A 69 5.64 13.92 -0.14
C VAL A 69 6.31 12.62 0.27
N ASP A 70 6.55 12.45 1.56
CA ASP A 70 7.02 11.19 2.12
C ASP A 70 5.98 10.69 3.13
N ILE A 71 5.60 9.42 3.03
CA ILE A 71 4.75 8.73 3.98
C ILE A 71 5.55 7.56 4.55
N THR A 72 5.70 7.51 5.88
CA THR A 72 6.50 6.47 6.54
C THR A 72 5.72 5.19 6.74
N THR A 73 6.43 4.13 7.14
CA THR A 73 5.81 2.88 7.59
C THR A 73 4.77 3.14 8.69
N PRO A 74 3.57 2.56 8.57
CA PRO A 74 2.52 2.80 9.53
C PRO A 74 2.71 2.02 10.83
N SER A 75 1.93 2.40 11.84
CA SER A 75 1.65 1.58 13.02
C SER A 75 0.18 1.15 13.00
N VAL A 76 -0.08 -0.12 13.30
CA VAL A 76 -1.41 -0.74 13.23
C VAL A 76 -1.94 -1.01 14.64
N TYR A 77 -3.13 -0.52 14.94
CA TYR A 77 -3.78 -0.61 16.25
C TYR A 77 -5.24 -1.06 16.12
N PHE A 78 -5.78 -1.62 17.20
CA PHE A 78 -7.23 -1.64 17.39
C PHE A 78 -7.63 -0.37 18.12
N SER A 79 -8.78 0.18 17.74
CA SER A 79 -9.32 1.36 18.41
C SER A 79 -10.84 1.32 18.41
N LYS A 80 -11.41 2.06 19.36
CA LYS A 80 -12.83 2.36 19.46
C LYS A 80 -13.05 3.84 19.14
N TRP A 81 -14.30 4.18 18.87
CA TRP A 81 -14.66 5.56 18.58
C TRP A 81 -14.24 6.52 19.69
N ASP A 82 -14.52 6.17 20.95
CA ASP A 82 -14.20 7.02 22.10
C ASP A 82 -12.68 7.26 22.25
N ASP A 83 -11.86 6.24 21.99
CA ASP A 83 -10.40 6.33 22.07
C ASP A 83 -9.85 7.25 20.95
N LEU A 84 -10.36 7.09 19.73
CA LEU A 84 -10.02 7.95 18.59
C LEU A 84 -10.34 9.43 18.88
N VAL A 85 -11.52 9.69 19.47
CA VAL A 85 -11.97 11.05 19.81
C VAL A 85 -11.14 11.68 20.95
N ALA A 86 -10.61 10.85 21.86
CA ALA A 86 -9.75 11.30 22.94
C ALA A 86 -8.32 11.60 22.49
N GLU A 87 -7.83 10.89 21.47
CA GLU A 87 -6.45 10.98 20.99
C GLU A 87 -6.22 12.12 19.99
N TYR A 88 -7.25 12.49 19.20
CA TYR A 88 -7.05 13.37 18.04
C TYR A 88 -7.53 14.82 18.23
N ASP A 89 -6.77 15.74 17.63
CA ASP A 89 -7.04 17.18 17.65
C ASP A 89 -8.28 17.55 16.81
N LYS A 90 -9.07 18.51 17.33
CA LYS A 90 -10.36 18.94 16.76
C LYS A 90 -10.27 20.39 16.27
N PRO A 91 -10.96 20.76 15.17
CA PRO A 91 -11.73 19.91 14.26
C PRO A 91 -10.83 19.15 13.27
N CYS A 92 -11.36 18.10 12.63
CA CYS A 92 -10.63 17.26 11.68
C CYS A 92 -11.49 16.91 10.46
N VAL A 93 -10.84 16.53 9.37
CA VAL A 93 -11.51 16.20 8.10
C VAL A 93 -11.53 14.69 7.91
N PHE A 94 -12.73 14.16 7.68
CA PHE A 94 -12.98 12.76 7.37
C PHE A 94 -13.16 12.62 5.87
N VAL A 95 -12.43 11.68 5.25
CA VAL A 95 -12.58 11.33 3.84
C VAL A 95 -12.97 9.87 3.74
N GLN A 96 -14.21 9.61 3.32
CA GLN A 96 -14.77 8.26 3.24
C GLN A 96 -14.69 7.71 1.83
N ILE A 97 -14.22 6.47 1.70
CA ILE A 97 -14.08 5.75 0.43
C ILE A 97 -14.64 4.34 0.59
N SER A 98 -15.44 3.89 -0.36
CA SER A 98 -15.98 2.54 -0.39
C SER A 98 -15.38 1.73 -1.54
N TYR A 99 -15.01 0.48 -1.28
CA TYR A 99 -14.61 -0.46 -2.33
C TYR A 99 -15.84 -1.05 -3.02
N LYS A 100 -15.87 -0.98 -4.36
CA LYS A 100 -17.00 -1.40 -5.21
C LYS A 100 -16.79 -2.76 -5.88
N GLU A 101 -15.56 -3.10 -6.22
CA GLU A 101 -15.21 -4.33 -6.93
C GLU A 101 -13.93 -4.94 -6.32
N GLY A 102 -13.84 -6.27 -6.31
CA GLY A 102 -12.69 -7.03 -5.80
C GLY A 102 -12.61 -7.12 -4.27
N LEU A 103 -12.86 -6.01 -3.59
CA LEU A 103 -12.95 -5.90 -2.14
C LEU A 103 -14.29 -5.29 -1.74
N SER A 104 -14.74 -5.56 -0.51
CA SER A 104 -15.96 -4.99 0.05
C SER A 104 -15.67 -4.46 1.44
N GLY A 105 -15.87 -3.16 1.63
CA GLY A 105 -15.59 -2.46 2.88
C GLY A 105 -15.43 -0.96 2.66
N ASN A 106 -15.28 -0.26 3.77
CA ASN A 106 -15.05 1.18 3.79
C ASN A 106 -13.63 1.46 4.30
N ASN A 107 -13.02 2.51 3.76
CA ASN A 107 -11.81 3.13 4.27
C ASN A 107 -12.13 4.57 4.63
N VAL A 108 -11.83 4.97 5.87
CA VAL A 108 -11.99 6.35 6.31
C VAL A 108 -10.61 6.92 6.59
N LEU A 109 -10.28 8.03 5.93
CA LEU A 109 -9.09 8.81 6.22
C LEU A 109 -9.41 9.95 7.15
N ILE A 110 -8.52 10.21 8.10
CA ILE A 110 -8.61 11.35 9.00
C ILE A 110 -7.36 12.22 8.81
N LEU A 111 -7.60 13.50 8.55
CA LEU A 111 -6.58 14.53 8.40
C LEU A 111 -6.88 15.71 9.33
N ARG A 112 -5.83 16.40 9.80
CA ARG A 112 -6.00 17.66 10.53
C ARG A 112 -6.51 18.75 9.58
N GLU A 113 -7.35 19.64 10.10
CA GLU A 113 -7.87 20.78 9.34
C GLU A 113 -6.74 21.60 8.70
N HIS A 114 -5.68 21.88 9.47
CA HIS A 114 -4.52 22.64 9.03
C HIS A 114 -3.83 22.01 7.81
N ASP A 115 -3.61 20.70 7.82
CA ASP A 115 -2.92 19.99 6.73
C ASP A 115 -3.77 20.02 5.45
N VAL A 116 -5.09 19.91 5.59
CA VAL A 116 -6.02 20.01 4.47
C VAL A 116 -5.97 21.40 3.83
N LYS A 117 -5.86 22.48 4.63
CA LYS A 117 -5.71 23.84 4.09
C LYS A 117 -4.43 23.98 3.28
N ILE A 118 -3.31 23.44 3.76
CA ILE A 118 -2.03 23.46 3.05
C ILE A 118 -2.14 22.69 1.73
N ILE A 119 -2.66 21.47 1.76
CA ILE A 119 -2.82 20.63 0.56
C ILE A 119 -3.73 21.32 -0.46
N ALA A 120 -4.86 21.86 -0.02
CA ALA A 120 -5.80 22.56 -0.89
C ALA A 120 -5.17 23.78 -1.55
N ASP A 121 -4.42 24.59 -0.80
CA ASP A 121 -3.73 25.76 -1.34
C ASP A 121 -2.68 25.36 -2.39
N LEU A 122 -1.86 24.34 -2.11
CA LEU A 122 -0.88 23.81 -3.06
C LEU A 122 -1.55 23.30 -4.34
N MET A 123 -2.68 22.59 -4.24
CA MET A 123 -3.44 22.12 -5.40
C MET A 123 -4.05 23.25 -6.23
N MET A 124 -4.37 24.38 -5.60
CA MET A 124 -4.86 25.58 -6.29
C MET A 124 -3.72 26.44 -6.86
N GLY A 125 -2.47 25.97 -6.77
CA GLY A 125 -1.28 26.65 -7.29
C GLY A 125 -0.67 27.67 -6.33
N GLY A 126 -1.08 27.66 -5.06
CA GLY A 126 -0.48 28.44 -3.98
C GLY A 126 0.84 27.86 -3.49
N ASP A 127 1.39 28.46 -2.44
CA ASP A 127 2.66 28.06 -1.82
C ASP A 127 2.47 27.27 -0.51
N GLY A 128 1.21 27.01 -0.12
CA GLY A 128 0.84 26.32 1.10
C GLY A 128 0.80 27.20 2.35
N THR A 129 0.99 28.53 2.21
CA THR A 129 0.99 29.45 3.37
C THR A 129 -0.37 30.11 3.61
N ASN A 130 -1.29 30.03 2.66
CA ASN A 130 -2.61 30.66 2.75
C ASN A 130 -3.62 29.80 3.56
N THR A 131 -3.33 29.61 4.85
CA THR A 131 -4.11 28.73 5.75
C THR A 131 -5.04 29.49 6.70
N ASP A 132 -5.07 30.83 6.63
CA ASP A 132 -5.88 31.68 7.50
C ASP A 132 -7.39 31.63 7.19
N SER A 133 -7.77 31.13 6.01
CA SER A 133 -9.18 30.98 5.63
C SER A 133 -9.84 29.80 6.35
N GLU A 134 -11.14 29.93 6.66
CA GLU A 134 -11.93 28.80 7.15
C GLU A 134 -12.01 27.71 6.09
N LEU A 135 -12.06 26.45 6.54
CA LEU A 135 -12.16 25.30 5.66
C LEU A 135 -13.57 25.24 5.04
N GLY A 136 -13.68 25.70 3.79
CA GLY A 136 -14.94 25.76 3.05
C GLY A 136 -15.10 24.62 2.03
N GLU A 137 -16.17 24.70 1.24
CA GLU A 137 -16.50 23.71 0.20
C GLU A 137 -15.41 23.55 -0.86
N LEU A 138 -14.69 24.64 -1.18
CA LEU A 138 -13.63 24.62 -2.18
C LEU A 138 -12.44 23.78 -1.71
N GLN A 139 -11.99 23.99 -0.46
CA GLN A 139 -10.91 23.23 0.16
C GLN A 139 -11.31 21.76 0.33
N LEU A 140 -12.55 21.49 0.75
CA LEU A 140 -13.10 20.12 0.84
C LEU A 140 -13.15 19.42 -0.53
N SER A 141 -13.49 20.15 -1.59
CA SER A 141 -13.50 19.61 -2.95
C SER A 141 -12.08 19.34 -3.45
N ALA A 142 -11.14 20.25 -3.18
CA ALA A 142 -9.74 20.07 -3.54
C ALA A 142 -9.13 18.84 -2.86
N ILE A 143 -9.33 18.68 -1.55
CA ILE A 143 -8.83 17.49 -0.84
C ILE A 143 -9.53 16.21 -1.29
N SER A 144 -10.84 16.26 -1.56
CA SER A 144 -11.56 15.11 -2.11
C SER A 144 -10.97 14.70 -3.47
N GLU A 145 -10.66 15.65 -4.35
CA GLU A 145 -10.00 15.37 -5.63
C GLU A 145 -8.58 14.82 -5.46
N ALA A 146 -7.79 15.38 -4.54
CA ALA A 146 -6.46 14.86 -4.21
C ALA A 146 -6.55 13.40 -3.76
N MET A 147 -7.46 13.14 -2.82
CA MET A 147 -7.68 11.82 -2.25
C MET A 147 -8.24 10.85 -3.28
N ASN A 148 -9.09 11.29 -4.21
CA ASN A 148 -9.62 10.46 -5.29
C ASN A 148 -8.49 9.94 -6.18
N GLN A 149 -7.56 10.81 -6.57
CA GLN A 149 -6.42 10.42 -7.38
C GLN A 149 -5.41 9.59 -6.60
N MET A 150 -5.10 10.01 -5.37
CA MET A 150 -4.21 9.31 -4.46
C MET A 150 -4.70 7.88 -4.21
N MET A 151 -5.97 7.70 -3.88
CA MET A 151 -6.57 6.41 -3.56
C MET A 151 -6.87 5.57 -4.80
N GLY A 152 -7.12 6.19 -5.95
CA GLY A 152 -7.17 5.48 -7.22
C GLY A 152 -5.83 4.82 -7.55
N SER A 153 -4.71 5.53 -7.32
CA SER A 153 -3.37 4.96 -7.50
C SER A 153 -3.05 3.87 -6.46
N ALA A 154 -3.45 4.08 -5.20
CA ALA A 154 -3.32 3.11 -4.12
C ALA A 154 -4.11 1.82 -4.41
N SER A 155 -5.34 1.96 -4.93
CA SER A 155 -6.20 0.84 -5.31
C SER A 155 -5.66 0.07 -6.52
N THR A 156 -5.04 0.76 -7.48
CA THR A 156 -4.33 0.11 -8.60
C THR A 156 -3.12 -0.68 -8.11
N SER A 157 -2.39 -0.14 -7.14
CA SER A 157 -1.27 -0.82 -6.47
C SER A 157 -1.75 -2.10 -5.76
N LEU A 158 -2.80 -1.99 -4.95
CA LEU A 158 -3.43 -3.13 -4.28
C LEU A 158 -3.96 -4.17 -5.27
N SER A 159 -4.55 -3.73 -6.39
CA SER A 159 -5.06 -4.59 -7.45
C SER A 159 -3.96 -5.44 -8.06
N SER A 160 -2.79 -4.83 -8.29
CA SER A 160 -1.61 -5.51 -8.82
C SER A 160 -1.01 -6.49 -7.81
N MET A 161 -0.95 -6.12 -6.52
CA MET A 161 -0.44 -6.98 -5.45
C MET A 161 -1.29 -8.21 -5.21
N LEU A 162 -2.62 -8.03 -5.19
CA LEU A 162 -3.58 -9.11 -4.88
C LEU A 162 -4.04 -9.86 -6.13
N ASN A 163 -3.59 -9.45 -7.32
CA ASN A 163 -4.01 -10.00 -8.62
C ASN A 163 -5.54 -10.07 -8.78
N ILE A 164 -6.25 -9.07 -8.27
CA ILE A 164 -7.70 -8.91 -8.39
C ILE A 164 -8.01 -7.49 -8.83
N LYS A 165 -9.08 -7.30 -9.62
CA LYS A 165 -9.52 -5.95 -10.00
C LYS A 165 -10.16 -5.26 -8.81
N ILE A 166 -9.63 -4.10 -8.42
CA ILE A 166 -10.16 -3.28 -7.32
C ILE A 166 -10.69 -1.97 -7.89
N ASP A 167 -11.92 -1.61 -7.51
CA ASP A 167 -12.55 -0.33 -7.86
C ASP A 167 -13.07 0.36 -6.59
N ILE A 168 -13.06 1.69 -6.59
CA ILE A 168 -13.46 2.53 -5.45
C ILE A 168 -14.55 3.54 -5.82
N SER A 169 -15.32 3.98 -4.84
CA SER A 169 -16.21 5.14 -4.99
C SER A 169 -15.41 6.44 -5.00
N PRO A 170 -15.94 7.49 -5.65
CA PRO A 170 -15.46 8.84 -5.39
C PRO A 170 -15.48 9.12 -3.87
N PRO A 171 -14.42 9.70 -3.30
CA PRO A 171 -14.38 10.03 -1.89
C PRO A 171 -15.42 11.09 -1.53
N THR A 172 -15.90 11.02 -0.29
CA THR A 172 -16.72 12.09 0.31
C THR A 172 -15.97 12.67 1.49
N ALA A 173 -15.70 13.98 1.45
CA ALA A 173 -14.99 14.70 2.50
C ALA A 173 -15.98 15.49 3.36
N SER A 174 -15.85 15.40 4.69
CA SER A 174 -16.64 16.16 5.66
C SER A 174 -15.76 16.69 6.78
N LEU A 175 -16.03 17.93 7.22
CA LEU A 175 -15.43 18.47 8.43
C LEU A 175 -16.22 17.94 9.63
N ILE A 176 -15.54 17.28 10.56
CA ILE A 176 -16.14 16.73 11.77
C ILE A 176 -15.54 17.46 12.97
N ASP A 177 -16.41 18.16 13.70
CA ASP A 177 -16.10 18.59 15.05
C ASP A 177 -16.46 17.46 16.01
N LEU A 178 -15.44 16.75 16.49
CA LEU A 178 -15.61 15.64 17.43
C LEU A 178 -16.00 16.11 18.85
N GLY A 179 -16.32 17.40 19.05
CA GLY A 179 -16.60 18.05 20.35
C GLY A 179 -18.08 18.08 20.74
N ASP A 180 -18.98 18.20 19.77
CA ASP A 180 -20.41 17.97 19.99
C ASP A 180 -20.71 16.51 19.70
N VAL A 181 -21.79 15.98 20.31
CA VAL A 181 -22.29 14.62 20.07
C VAL A 181 -22.27 14.39 18.56
N VAL A 182 -21.25 13.70 18.07
CA VAL A 182 -21.15 13.41 16.64
C VAL A 182 -22.36 12.54 16.39
N ASP A 183 -23.31 13.06 15.62
CA ASP A 183 -24.54 12.35 15.38
C ASP A 183 -24.12 10.99 14.80
N GLU A 184 -24.52 9.90 15.43
CA GLU A 184 -24.21 8.55 14.97
C GLU A 184 -24.66 8.30 13.52
N ALA A 185 -25.48 9.21 12.98
CA ALA A 185 -25.90 9.27 11.59
C ALA A 185 -24.81 9.78 10.63
N ASP A 186 -23.88 10.62 11.09
CA ASP A 186 -22.82 11.23 10.26
C ASP A 186 -21.56 10.36 10.19
N ILE A 187 -21.45 9.41 11.11
CA ILE A 187 -20.34 8.46 11.17
C ILE A 187 -20.71 7.19 10.40
N THR A 188 -19.77 6.65 9.63
CA THR A 188 -19.95 5.36 8.97
C THR A 188 -20.24 4.26 10.00
N ASP A 189 -21.22 3.39 9.70
CA ASP A 189 -21.74 2.37 10.62
C ASP A 189 -20.67 1.50 11.31
N PHE A 190 -19.59 1.13 10.59
CA PHE A 190 -18.54 0.28 11.16
C PHE A 190 -17.75 0.95 12.29
N LEU A 191 -17.72 2.28 12.36
CA LEU A 191 -17.01 3.03 13.41
C LEU A 191 -17.76 2.99 14.74
N LYS A 192 -19.00 2.49 14.76
CA LYS A 192 -19.77 2.20 15.99
C LYS A 192 -19.29 0.94 16.71
N HIS A 193 -18.44 0.16 16.04
CA HIS A 193 -17.84 -1.05 16.57
C HIS A 193 -16.32 -0.89 16.64
N ASP A 194 -15.63 -1.89 17.17
CA ASP A 194 -14.18 -1.92 17.18
C ASP A 194 -13.65 -1.96 15.73
N PHE A 195 -12.62 -1.18 15.46
CA PHE A 195 -12.03 -1.06 14.12
C PHE A 195 -10.50 -1.09 14.17
N VAL A 196 -9.90 -1.31 13.00
CA VAL A 196 -8.45 -1.22 12.81
C VAL A 196 -8.08 0.21 12.46
N LYS A 197 -7.19 0.80 13.24
CA LYS A 197 -6.59 2.12 13.02
C LYS A 197 -5.17 1.92 12.50
N ILE A 198 -4.85 2.50 11.34
CA ILE A 198 -3.52 2.49 10.75
C ILE A 198 -3.02 3.94 10.67
N SER A 199 -1.96 4.23 11.41
CA SER A 199 -1.38 5.56 11.57
C SER A 199 -0.12 5.72 10.75
N PHE A 200 -0.03 6.75 9.91
CA PHE A 200 1.17 7.08 9.14
C PHE A 200 1.66 8.48 9.46
N ARG A 201 2.98 8.67 9.56
CA ARG A 201 3.57 10.00 9.50
C ARG A 201 3.69 10.43 8.05
N MET A 202 3.18 11.60 7.74
CA MET A 202 3.23 12.21 6.42
C MET A 202 3.96 13.55 6.51
N THR A 203 4.92 13.76 5.60
CA THR A 203 5.59 15.05 5.42
C THR A 203 5.37 15.58 4.01
N ILE A 204 5.11 16.89 3.89
CA ILE A 204 4.99 17.59 2.61
C ILE A 204 5.98 18.75 2.61
N GLY A 205 7.09 18.60 1.89
CA GLY A 205 8.20 19.56 1.91
C GLY A 205 8.61 19.91 3.34
N GLU A 206 8.62 21.19 3.67
CA GLU A 206 8.82 21.72 5.04
C GLU A 206 7.52 22.25 5.65
N LEU A 207 6.39 22.09 4.95
CA LEU A 207 5.10 22.72 5.30
C LEU A 207 4.26 21.85 6.24
N VAL A 208 4.30 20.54 6.03
CA VAL A 208 3.53 19.57 6.81
C VAL A 208 4.47 18.52 7.37
N ASP A 209 4.34 18.25 8.66
CA ASP A 209 4.86 17.07 9.36
C ASP A 209 3.78 16.63 10.35
N SER A 210 2.97 15.67 9.93
CA SER A 210 1.72 15.34 10.61
C SER A 210 1.41 13.86 10.51
N GLU A 211 0.34 13.43 11.20
CA GLU A 211 -0.15 12.08 11.19
C GLU A 211 -1.46 11.99 10.40
N ILE A 212 -1.49 11.07 9.43
CA ILE A 212 -2.69 10.66 8.71
C ILE A 212 -3.11 9.28 9.19
N MET A 213 -4.41 9.11 9.46
CA MET A 213 -4.94 7.83 9.94
C MET A 213 -5.90 7.24 8.92
N GLN A 214 -5.84 5.92 8.77
CA GLN A 214 -6.80 5.12 8.02
C GLN A 214 -7.56 4.20 8.97
N LEU A 215 -8.88 4.22 8.87
CA LEU A 215 -9.76 3.35 9.64
C LEU A 215 -10.39 2.31 8.72
N PHE A 216 -10.36 1.06 9.15
CA PHE A 216 -10.92 -0.07 8.42
C PHE A 216 -11.77 -0.96 9.34
N PRO A 217 -12.87 -1.53 8.84
CA PRO A 217 -13.54 -2.63 9.52
C PRO A 217 -12.58 -3.81 9.72
N ILE A 218 -12.64 -4.48 10.88
CA ILE A 218 -11.73 -5.60 11.19
C ILE A 218 -11.86 -6.72 10.14
N GLU A 219 -13.09 -7.06 9.75
CA GLU A 219 -13.37 -8.10 8.76
C GLU A 219 -12.80 -7.78 7.37
N PHE A 220 -12.71 -6.49 7.02
CA PHE A 220 -12.04 -6.07 5.79
C PHE A 220 -10.54 -6.37 5.85
N CYS A 221 -9.88 -6.06 6.97
CA CYS A 221 -8.46 -6.36 7.15
C CYS A 221 -8.16 -7.85 7.09
N LYS A 222 -8.97 -8.70 7.76
CA LYS A 222 -8.82 -10.16 7.67
C LYS A 222 -8.93 -10.66 6.23
N THR A 223 -9.93 -10.17 5.51
CA THR A 223 -10.13 -10.52 4.10
C THR A 223 -8.92 -10.11 3.25
N LEU A 224 -8.33 -8.95 3.55
CA LEU A 224 -7.15 -8.44 2.85
C LEU A 224 -5.91 -9.30 3.14
N CYS A 225 -5.66 -9.66 4.40
CA CYS A 225 -4.57 -10.54 4.81
C CYS A 225 -4.67 -11.93 4.16
N HIS A 226 -5.88 -12.52 4.18
CA HIS A 226 -6.13 -13.82 3.54
C HIS A 226 -5.82 -13.79 2.04
N LYS A 227 -6.26 -12.73 1.34
CA LYS A 227 -5.99 -12.56 -0.10
C LYS A 227 -4.52 -12.29 -0.41
N PHE A 228 -3.77 -11.71 0.54
CA PHE A 228 -2.33 -11.45 0.39
C PHE A 228 -1.48 -12.71 0.61
N GLY A 229 -2.07 -13.81 1.09
CA GLY A 229 -1.38 -15.09 1.30
C GLY A 229 -1.09 -15.42 2.76
N VAL A 230 -1.64 -14.68 3.71
CA VAL A 230 -1.62 -15.02 5.14
C VAL A 230 -2.95 -15.67 5.49
N GLY A 231 -3.05 -16.99 5.30
CA GLY A 231 -4.27 -17.73 5.62
C GLY A 231 -4.46 -19.07 4.90
N GLU A 232 -3.71 -19.33 3.83
CA GLU A 232 -3.66 -20.66 3.24
C GLU A 232 -2.28 -21.27 3.53
N GLU A 233 -2.20 -22.04 4.61
CA GLU A 233 -1.51 -23.32 4.46
C GLU A 233 -2.14 -23.95 3.22
N GLU A 234 -1.34 -24.01 2.18
CA GLU A 234 -1.57 -24.78 0.99
C GLU A 234 -2.01 -26.18 1.45
N THR A 235 -3.33 -26.40 1.57
CA THR A 235 -3.86 -27.74 1.39
C THR A 235 -3.66 -28.04 -0.07
N ALA A 236 -2.42 -28.37 -0.41
CA ALA A 236 -2.05 -29.11 -1.58
C ALA A 236 -2.91 -30.38 -1.53
N ALA A 237 -4.09 -30.30 -2.14
CA ALA A 237 -4.82 -31.48 -2.52
C ALA A 237 -3.83 -32.34 -3.32
N PRO A 238 -3.57 -33.59 -2.92
CA PRO A 238 -2.66 -34.42 -3.67
C PRO A 238 -3.25 -34.55 -5.06
N GLU A 239 -2.50 -34.04 -6.04
CA GLU A 239 -2.74 -34.21 -7.46
C GLU A 239 -3.02 -35.70 -7.70
N ALA A 240 -4.28 -36.02 -7.99
CA ALA A 240 -4.67 -37.38 -8.33
C ALA A 240 -3.98 -37.72 -9.65
N ALA A 241 -2.84 -38.42 -9.54
CA ALA A 241 -2.16 -39.00 -10.67
C ALA A 241 -3.15 -39.85 -11.48
N PRO A 242 -3.24 -39.68 -12.81
CA PRO A 242 -4.02 -40.59 -13.63
C PRO A 242 -3.31 -41.95 -13.64
N ASP A 243 -3.95 -42.93 -13.02
CA ASP A 243 -3.72 -44.35 -13.26
C ASP A 243 -3.96 -44.63 -14.75
N ASN A 244 -2.89 -44.81 -15.53
CA ASN A 244 -2.93 -45.68 -16.68
C ASN A 244 -1.56 -46.33 -16.92
N VAL A 245 -1.38 -47.49 -16.30
CA VAL A 245 -0.35 -48.46 -16.62
C VAL A 245 -0.80 -49.29 -17.83
N GLU A 246 -0.45 -48.88 -19.04
CA GLU A 246 -0.34 -49.81 -20.17
C GLU A 246 1.14 -50.15 -20.41
N GLN A 247 1.48 -51.38 -20.04
CA GLN A 247 2.75 -52.03 -20.33
C GLN A 247 3.00 -52.07 -21.84
N VAL A 248 4.14 -51.53 -22.28
CA VAL A 248 4.70 -51.85 -23.59
C VAL A 248 6.03 -52.59 -23.37
N THR A 249 6.02 -53.87 -23.69
CA THR A 249 7.17 -54.78 -23.71
C THR A 249 8.33 -54.28 -24.59
N PRO A 250 9.59 -54.54 -24.22
CA PRO A 250 10.76 -54.16 -25.03
C PRO A 250 11.07 -55.21 -26.12
N GLN A 251 11.31 -54.77 -27.36
CA GLN A 251 11.98 -55.56 -28.40
C GLN A 251 13.12 -54.77 -29.06
N PRO A 252 14.13 -55.45 -29.62
CA PRO A 252 15.52 -54.99 -29.57
C PRO A 252 15.96 -54.12 -30.75
N GLN A 253 16.95 -53.30 -30.40
CA GLN A 253 17.82 -52.41 -31.16
C GLN A 253 18.31 -52.94 -32.53
N GLN A 254 18.22 -52.10 -33.56
CA GLN A 254 19.01 -52.21 -34.79
C GLN A 254 19.55 -50.83 -35.22
N ALA A 255 20.74 -50.85 -35.80
CA ALA A 255 21.77 -49.81 -35.80
C ALA A 255 21.56 -48.58 -36.71
N ALA A 256 22.36 -47.54 -36.43
CA ALA A 256 22.51 -46.27 -37.14
C ALA A 256 22.88 -46.41 -38.65
N PRO A 257 22.77 -45.31 -39.42
CA PRO A 257 23.96 -44.49 -39.65
C PRO A 257 23.74 -42.97 -39.58
N ALA A 258 24.88 -42.26 -39.57
CA ALA A 258 25.09 -40.84 -39.30
C ALA A 258 24.77 -39.87 -40.46
N ASP A 259 24.95 -38.58 -40.12
CA ASP A 259 25.30 -37.42 -40.97
C ASP A 259 24.19 -36.55 -41.58
N GLN A 260 24.02 -35.32 -41.08
CA GLN A 260 24.52 -34.07 -41.71
C GLN A 260 23.93 -32.78 -41.09
N GLN A 261 24.79 -31.77 -40.90
CA GLN A 261 24.50 -30.38 -40.52
C GLN A 261 23.57 -29.66 -41.51
N PRO A 262 22.76 -28.67 -41.08
CA PRO A 262 22.22 -27.67 -42.00
C PRO A 262 23.13 -26.44 -42.08
N LYS A 263 23.56 -26.13 -43.31
CA LYS A 263 24.13 -24.85 -43.74
C LYS A 263 23.08 -23.74 -43.69
N VAL A 264 23.52 -22.55 -43.27
CA VAL A 264 22.86 -21.27 -43.53
C VAL A 264 22.82 -20.99 -45.04
N GLN A 265 21.65 -20.69 -45.59
CA GLN A 265 21.49 -20.24 -46.97
C GLN A 265 20.70 -18.92 -47.01
N GLN A 266 21.40 -17.93 -47.55
CA GLN A 266 20.98 -16.56 -47.84
C GLN A 266 20.17 -16.55 -49.15
N GLY A 267 19.05 -15.81 -49.18
CA GLY A 267 18.21 -15.63 -50.37
C GLY A 267 17.53 -14.26 -50.41
N GLN A 268 18.03 -13.41 -51.31
CA GLN A 268 17.42 -12.20 -51.91
C GLN A 268 16.12 -12.57 -52.68
N ALA A 269 15.15 -11.75 -53.08
CA ALA A 269 14.86 -10.30 -53.09
C ALA A 269 13.40 -10.10 -53.61
N TYR A 270 12.99 -8.82 -53.75
CA TYR A 270 11.81 -8.23 -54.46
C TYR A 270 10.51 -8.13 -53.65
N GLY A 271 9.83 -6.98 -53.50
CA GLY A 271 10.02 -5.59 -53.93
C GLY A 271 8.72 -4.78 -53.71
N VAL A 272 8.81 -3.45 -53.86
CA VAL A 272 7.75 -2.40 -53.93
C VAL A 272 7.53 -1.56 -52.63
N PRO A 273 7.54 -0.20 -52.71
CA PRO A 273 7.84 0.69 -51.58
C PRO A 273 6.59 1.36 -50.96
N PRO A 274 6.64 1.81 -49.68
CA PRO A 274 5.66 2.74 -49.16
C PRO A 274 6.11 4.20 -49.31
N GLN A 275 5.10 4.98 -49.67
CA GLN A 275 4.99 6.42 -49.90
C GLN A 275 5.45 7.24 -48.68
N GLY A 276 6.24 8.28 -48.92
CA GLY A 276 6.89 9.07 -47.89
C GLY A 276 6.01 10.08 -47.15
N MET A 277 6.49 10.47 -45.96
CA MET A 277 6.24 11.75 -45.31
C MET A 277 7.49 12.18 -44.50
N PRO A 278 7.75 13.50 -44.37
CA PRO A 278 9.06 14.04 -43.99
C PRO A 278 9.30 14.06 -42.47
N ASN A 279 10.49 13.61 -42.04
CA ASN A 279 10.94 13.67 -40.66
C ASN A 279 11.70 14.99 -40.37
N ALA A 280 11.27 15.69 -39.33
CA ALA A 280 11.89 16.91 -38.81
C ALA A 280 13.18 16.57 -38.04
N GLY A 281 14.24 17.34 -38.29
CA GLY A 281 15.56 17.14 -37.72
C GLY A 281 15.62 17.37 -36.20
N TYR A 282 16.37 16.50 -35.53
CA TYR A 282 16.82 16.66 -34.15
C TYR A 282 18.26 17.21 -34.12
N PRO A 283 18.58 18.26 -33.36
CA PRO A 283 19.95 18.71 -33.17
C PRO A 283 20.67 17.90 -32.07
N GLY A 284 21.76 17.23 -32.46
CA GLY A 284 22.65 16.51 -31.55
C GLY A 284 23.66 17.43 -30.86
N TYR A 285 23.74 17.33 -29.54
CA TYR A 285 24.74 17.98 -28.70
C TYR A 285 26.09 17.25 -28.81
N GLY A 286 27.09 17.91 -29.40
CA GLY A 286 28.47 17.46 -29.46
C GLY A 286 29.32 18.02 -28.31
N MET A 287 30.12 17.15 -27.69
CA MET A 287 31.17 17.45 -26.71
C MET A 287 32.29 18.35 -27.30
N PRO A 288 32.79 19.37 -26.57
CA PRO A 288 33.98 20.10 -26.98
C PRO A 288 35.27 19.50 -26.41
N ALA A 289 36.29 19.37 -27.27
CA ALA A 289 37.64 18.94 -26.94
C ALA A 289 38.47 20.07 -26.26
N PRO A 290 39.46 19.75 -25.41
CA PRO A 290 40.28 20.76 -24.73
C PRO A 290 41.56 21.09 -25.51
N GLY A 291 41.79 22.39 -25.75
CA GLY A 291 43.14 22.94 -25.94
C GLY A 291 43.34 23.83 -27.16
N MET A 292 43.33 25.14 -26.96
CA MET A 292 44.40 26.09 -27.32
C MET A 292 43.95 27.55 -27.09
N PRO A 293 44.82 28.43 -26.57
CA PRO A 293 44.50 29.83 -26.29
C PRO A 293 44.91 30.76 -27.44
N ASN A 294 44.04 31.70 -27.82
CA ASN A 294 44.42 32.86 -28.64
C ASN A 294 43.38 33.98 -28.40
N ALA A 295 43.65 34.97 -27.54
CA ALA A 295 44.28 36.26 -27.86
C ALA A 295 43.48 37.11 -28.86
N GLY A 296 43.07 38.32 -28.43
CA GLY A 296 42.83 39.41 -29.38
C GLY A 296 41.63 40.34 -29.14
N TYR A 297 41.79 41.23 -28.15
CA TYR A 297 41.40 42.65 -28.12
C TYR A 297 39.91 43.12 -28.23
N PRO A 298 39.57 44.23 -27.53
CA PRO A 298 38.22 44.75 -27.35
C PRO A 298 37.91 45.94 -28.26
N GLY A 299 36.63 46.31 -28.39
CA GLY A 299 36.32 47.63 -28.92
C GLY A 299 34.86 47.92 -29.21
N TYR A 300 34.38 48.97 -28.52
CA TYR A 300 33.41 49.98 -28.96
C TYR A 300 31.97 49.48 -29.19
N GLY A 301 30.95 50.00 -28.52
CA GLY A 301 30.68 51.40 -28.26
C GLY A 301 29.30 51.72 -28.87
N MET A 302 28.33 52.02 -28.00
CA MET A 302 26.99 52.60 -28.21
C MET A 302 26.89 53.73 -29.28
N PRO A 303 25.72 54.36 -29.55
CA PRO A 303 24.29 53.97 -29.39
C PRO A 303 23.43 54.37 -30.62
N MET A 304 22.13 54.03 -30.57
CA MET A 304 20.95 54.92 -30.75
C MET A 304 19.71 54.15 -30.28
#